data_AF-A0A522NH72-F1
#
_entry.id   AF-A0A522NH72-F1
#
_cell.length_a   1.000
_cell.length_b   1.000
_cell.length_c   1.000
_cell.angle_alpha   90.00
_cell.angle_beta   90.00
_cell.angle_gamma   90.00
#
_symmetry.space_group_name_H-M   'P 1'
#
loop_
_entity.id
_entity.type
_entity.pdbx_description
1 polymer ?
#
loop_
_entity_poly.entity_id
_entity_poly.type
_entity_poly.pdbx_seq_one_letter_code
_entity_poly.pdbx_strand_id
1 'polypeptide(L)'
;MLLILALFMMGIGYLSFKGKEESQQAIAYTRSVSTVLHIQDRLDAIQAGRLNDAIVTWSPFQDGSDTEKAFLRKALQSNKEYLAHHQGDAERHDAWTFWQILDATHSIIFILVLGGVGIFCFMYGFRRWYQRVQRVSDAILLSKQIFQEMTNQKLKCELEALPTPPQPPHTTL
;
A
#
# COMPACT_ATOMS: atom_id res chain seq x y z
N MET A 1 -9.25 19.22 -5.86
CA MET A 1 -8.79 18.27 -4.82
C MET A 1 -9.87 17.27 -4.43
N LEU A 2 -11.07 17.69 -4.01
CA LEU A 2 -12.14 16.77 -3.58
C LEU A 2 -12.51 15.70 -4.63
N LEU A 3 -12.55 16.07 -5.91
CA LEU A 3 -12.88 15.16 -7.00
C LEU A 3 -11.79 14.09 -7.23
N ILE A 4 -10.51 14.47 -7.06
CA ILE A 4 -9.37 13.55 -7.13
C ILE A 4 -9.39 12.59 -5.94
N LEU A 5 -9.70 13.11 -4.74
CA LEU A 5 -9.82 12.30 -3.52
C LEU A 5 -10.98 11.29 -3.62
N ALA A 6 -12.12 11.71 -4.20
CA ALA A 6 -13.28 10.85 -4.40
C ALA A 6 -12.97 9.73 -5.41
N LEU A 7 -12.34 10.05 -6.55
CA LEU A 7 -11.89 9.05 -7.52
C LEU A 7 -10.87 8.08 -6.91
N PHE A 8 -9.98 8.56 -6.05
CA PHE A 8 -9.01 7.74 -5.34
C PHE A 8 -9.67 6.74 -4.38
N MET A 9 -10.61 7.22 -3.55
CA MET A 9 -11.36 6.35 -2.63
C MET A 9 -12.22 5.34 -3.38
N MET A 10 -12.83 5.73 -4.51
CA MET A 10 -13.61 4.81 -5.33
C MET A 10 -12.72 3.74 -6.00
N GLY A 11 -11.52 4.12 -6.45
CA GLY A 11 -10.53 3.18 -7.01
C GLY A 11 -10.03 2.16 -5.98
N ILE A 12 -9.72 2.60 -4.76
CA ILE A 12 -9.32 1.70 -3.66
C ILE A 12 -10.47 0.77 -3.28
N GLY A 13 -11.70 1.28 -3.22
CA GLY A 13 -12.89 0.49 -2.94
C GLY A 13 -13.11 -0.60 -3.99
N TYR A 14 -12.95 -0.27 -5.27
CA TYR A 14 -13.08 -1.23 -6.37
C TYR A 14 -11.99 -2.31 -6.34
N LEU A 15 -10.72 -1.91 -6.13
CA LEU A 15 -9.60 -2.85 -5.98
C LEU A 15 -9.79 -3.79 -4.78
N SER A 16 -10.27 -3.26 -3.66
CA SER A 16 -10.56 -4.05 -2.47
C SER A 16 -11.72 -5.02 -2.68
N PHE A 17 -12.73 -4.62 -3.45
CA PHE A 17 -13.86 -5.49 -3.79
C PHE A 17 -13.41 -6.64 -4.70
N LYS A 18 -12.69 -6.33 -5.77
CA LYS A 18 -12.19 -7.34 -6.72
C LYS A 18 -11.20 -8.30 -6.06
N GLY A 19 -10.30 -7.79 -5.22
CA GLY A 19 -9.38 -8.63 -4.45
C GLY A 19 -10.09 -9.54 -3.44
N LYS A 20 -11.22 -9.10 -2.85
CA LYS A 20 -12.05 -9.98 -2.01
C LYS A 20 -12.71 -11.09 -2.82
N GLU A 21 -13.26 -10.78 -3.98
CA GLU A 21 -13.93 -11.75 -4.86
C GLU A 21 -12.95 -12.83 -5.34
N GLU A 22 -11.76 -12.43 -5.79
CA GLU A 22 -10.69 -13.36 -6.17
C GLU A 22 -10.19 -14.18 -4.97
N SER A 23 -10.05 -13.58 -3.78
CA SER A 23 -9.68 -14.33 -2.56
C SER A 23 -10.73 -15.38 -2.19
N GLN A 24 -12.02 -15.06 -2.37
CA GLN A 24 -13.11 -15.97 -2.06
C GLN A 24 -13.12 -17.16 -3.03
N GLN A 25 -12.83 -16.93 -4.31
CA GLN A 25 -12.69 -17.99 -5.30
C GLN A 25 -11.49 -18.89 -4.99
N ALA A 26 -10.34 -18.32 -4.61
CA ALA A 26 -9.17 -19.10 -4.20
C ALA A 26 -9.41 -19.93 -2.92
N ILE A 27 -10.11 -19.36 -1.93
CA ILE A 27 -10.51 -20.06 -0.71
C ILE A 27 -11.51 -21.19 -1.04
N ALA A 28 -12.47 -20.94 -1.94
CA ALA A 28 -13.43 -21.96 -2.37
C ALA A 28 -12.72 -23.11 -3.11
N TYR A 29 -11.77 -22.80 -4.01
CA TYR A 29 -10.97 -23.79 -4.71
C TYR A 29 -10.16 -24.67 -3.76
N THR A 30 -9.38 -24.06 -2.86
CA THR A 30 -8.56 -24.80 -1.89
C THR A 30 -9.40 -25.66 -0.95
N ARG A 31 -10.56 -25.16 -0.51
CA ARG A 31 -11.52 -25.93 0.28
C ARG A 31 -12.07 -27.12 -0.52
N SER A 32 -12.39 -26.95 -1.79
CA SER A 32 -12.85 -28.04 -2.66
C SER A 32 -11.77 -29.10 -2.88
N VAL A 33 -10.51 -28.73 -3.05
CA VAL A 33 -9.37 -29.66 -3.13
C VAL A 33 -9.26 -30.50 -1.85
N SER A 34 -9.23 -29.86 -0.69
CA SER A 34 -9.16 -30.54 0.61
C SER A 34 -10.37 -31.47 0.82
N THR A 35 -11.57 -31.02 0.42
CA THR A 35 -12.80 -31.80 0.55
C THR A 35 -12.75 -33.08 -0.30
N VAL A 36 -12.23 -33.01 -1.54
CA VAL A 36 -12.05 -34.20 -2.39
C VAL A 36 -11.13 -35.22 -1.73
N LEU A 37 -10.01 -34.76 -1.16
CA LEU A 37 -9.05 -35.64 -0.50
C LEU A 37 -9.67 -36.34 0.73
N HIS A 38 -10.38 -35.59 1.57
CA HIS A 38 -11.09 -36.17 2.73
C HIS A 38 -12.19 -37.17 2.34
N ILE A 39 -12.95 -36.89 1.26
CA ILE A 39 -13.96 -37.84 0.78
C ILE A 39 -13.29 -39.12 0.28
N GLN A 40 -12.14 -38.99 -0.40
CA GLN A 40 -11.43 -40.14 -0.96
C GLN A 40 -10.82 -41.00 0.16
N ASP A 41 -10.18 -40.39 1.16
CA ASP A 41 -9.67 -41.08 2.35
C ASP A 41 -10.79 -41.82 3.09
N ARG A 42 -11.98 -41.22 3.18
CA ARG A 42 -13.15 -41.87 3.81
C ARG A 42 -13.66 -43.06 3.01
N LEU A 43 -13.76 -42.94 1.69
CA LEU A 43 -14.18 -44.05 0.83
C LEU A 43 -13.18 -45.21 0.91
N ASP A 44 -11.88 -44.92 0.95
CA ASP A 44 -10.82 -45.92 1.08
C ASP A 44 -10.85 -46.58 2.48
N ALA A 45 -11.11 -45.82 3.54
CA ALA A 45 -11.30 -46.34 4.89
C ALA A 45 -12.51 -47.28 5.00
N ILE A 46 -13.64 -46.92 4.39
CA ILE A 46 -14.83 -47.78 4.32
C ILE A 46 -14.52 -49.07 3.55
N GLN A 47 -13.79 -48.98 2.44
CA GLN A 47 -13.41 -50.15 1.64
C GLN A 47 -12.42 -51.07 2.37
N ALA A 48 -11.56 -50.51 3.22
CA ALA A 48 -10.63 -51.23 4.09
C ALA A 48 -11.29 -51.76 5.38
N GLY A 49 -12.59 -51.55 5.59
CA GLY A 49 -13.32 -51.99 6.79
C GLY A 49 -13.06 -51.14 8.04
N ARG A 50 -12.41 -49.98 7.91
CA ARG A 50 -12.05 -49.07 9.00
C ARG A 50 -13.06 -47.93 9.12
N LEU A 51 -14.20 -48.22 9.73
CA LEU A 51 -15.34 -47.29 9.82
C LEU A 51 -15.10 -46.09 10.76
N ASN A 52 -14.11 -46.17 11.65
CA ASN A 52 -13.80 -45.08 12.58
C ASN A 52 -12.70 -44.13 12.04
N ASP A 53 -12.10 -44.46 10.90
CA ASP A 53 -11.04 -43.66 10.30
C ASP A 53 -11.62 -42.62 9.32
N ALA A 54 -10.93 -41.49 9.19
CA ALA A 54 -11.20 -40.43 8.21
C ALA A 54 -12.65 -39.91 8.18
N ILE A 55 -13.28 -39.78 9.34
CA ILE A 55 -14.69 -39.35 9.45
C ILE A 55 -14.91 -37.97 8.83
N VAL A 56 -15.84 -37.90 7.89
CA VAL A 56 -16.26 -36.67 7.22
C VAL A 56 -17.35 -36.00 8.06
N THR A 57 -16.98 -34.95 8.81
CA THR A 57 -17.85 -34.29 9.81
C THR A 57 -19.13 -33.65 9.24
N TRP A 58 -19.14 -33.30 7.96
CA TRP A 58 -20.30 -32.70 7.29
C TRP A 58 -21.20 -33.73 6.59
N SER A 59 -20.80 -35.01 6.55
CA SER A 59 -21.63 -36.07 5.97
C SER A 59 -22.80 -36.40 6.91
N PRO A 60 -24.04 -36.53 6.40
CA PRO A 60 -25.21 -36.88 7.21
C PRO A 60 -25.18 -38.33 7.72
N PHE A 61 -24.37 -39.19 7.09
CA PHE A 61 -24.22 -40.60 7.43
C PHE A 61 -22.73 -40.94 7.62
N GLN A 62 -22.40 -41.80 8.59
CA GLN A 62 -21.04 -42.18 8.97
C GLN A 62 -20.92 -43.69 9.29
N ASP A 63 -21.86 -44.49 8.80
CA ASP A 63 -22.07 -45.89 9.13
C ASP A 63 -21.43 -46.88 8.15
N GLY A 64 -20.79 -46.40 7.09
CA GLY A 64 -20.22 -47.19 6.00
C GLY A 64 -21.25 -47.79 5.05
N SER A 65 -22.52 -47.37 5.17
CA SER A 65 -23.63 -47.85 4.36
C SER A 65 -23.44 -47.53 2.88
N ASP A 66 -24.14 -48.25 2.01
CA ASP A 66 -24.15 -47.93 0.57
C ASP A 66 -24.80 -46.56 0.30
N THR A 67 -25.64 -46.07 1.21
CA THR A 67 -26.18 -44.70 1.18
C THR A 67 -25.12 -43.64 1.51
N GLU A 68 -24.23 -43.88 2.47
CA GLU A 68 -23.06 -43.01 2.72
C GLU A 68 -22.13 -43.00 1.50
N LYS A 69 -21.80 -44.18 0.94
CA LYS A 69 -20.93 -44.27 -0.25
C LYS A 69 -21.53 -43.54 -1.46
N ALA A 70 -22.83 -43.67 -1.69
CA ALA A 70 -23.51 -42.98 -2.79
C ALA A 70 -23.49 -41.45 -2.60
N PHE A 71 -23.73 -40.98 -1.38
CA PHE A 71 -23.65 -39.55 -1.05
C PHE A 71 -22.23 -39.00 -1.25
N LEU A 72 -21.22 -39.69 -0.71
CA LEU A 72 -19.81 -39.30 -0.84
C LEU A 72 -19.36 -39.31 -2.31
N ARG A 73 -19.74 -40.30 -3.11
CA ARG A 73 -19.44 -40.32 -4.56
C ARG A 73 -20.08 -39.16 -5.30
N LYS A 74 -21.33 -38.81 -4.98
CA LYS A 74 -22.02 -37.66 -5.58
C LYS A 74 -21.34 -36.34 -5.20
N ALA A 75 -20.95 -36.18 -3.93
CA ALA A 75 -20.22 -35.01 -3.45
C ALA A 75 -18.83 -34.91 -4.11
N LEU A 76 -18.13 -36.03 -4.26
CA LEU A 76 -16.84 -36.10 -4.94
C LEU A 76 -16.95 -35.72 -6.42
N GLN A 77 -17.98 -36.20 -7.12
CA GLN A 77 -18.21 -35.83 -8.52
C GLN A 77 -18.48 -34.33 -8.66
N SER A 78 -19.36 -33.77 -7.81
CA SER A 78 -19.66 -32.33 -7.83
C SER A 78 -18.43 -31.47 -7.54
N ASN A 79 -17.58 -31.85 -6.58
CA ASN A 79 -16.34 -31.13 -6.30
C ASN A 79 -15.31 -31.29 -7.42
N LYS A 80 -15.22 -32.45 -8.07
CA LYS A 80 -14.34 -32.64 -9.24
C LYS A 80 -14.79 -31.82 -10.44
N GLU A 81 -16.10 -31.73 -10.69
CA GLU A 81 -16.65 -30.85 -11.73
C GLU A 81 -16.35 -29.37 -11.43
N TYR A 82 -16.51 -28.94 -10.18
CA TYR A 82 -16.14 -27.59 -9.75
C TYR A 82 -14.64 -27.32 -9.97
N LEU A 83 -13.77 -28.25 -9.54
CA LEU A 83 -12.33 -28.13 -9.72
C LEU A 83 -11.92 -28.09 -11.19
N ALA A 84 -12.52 -28.92 -12.05
CA ALA A 84 -12.23 -28.93 -13.48
C ALA A 84 -12.61 -27.60 -14.17
N HIS A 85 -13.70 -26.96 -13.76
CA HIS A 85 -14.11 -25.67 -14.29
C HIS A 85 -13.22 -24.51 -13.81
N HIS A 86 -12.61 -24.63 -12.63
CA HIS A 86 -11.80 -23.57 -11.99
C HIS A 86 -10.29 -23.88 -12.01
N GLN A 87 -9.87 -24.98 -12.64
CA GLN A 87 -8.47 -25.42 -12.68
C GLN A 87 -7.59 -24.44 -13.47
N GLY A 88 -8.13 -23.87 -14.55
CA GLY A 88 -7.45 -22.85 -15.35
C GLY A 88 -7.23 -21.52 -14.61
N ASP A 89 -8.02 -21.25 -13.58
CA ASP A 89 -7.88 -20.05 -12.75
C ASP A 89 -6.86 -20.25 -11.63
N ALA A 90 -6.72 -21.49 -11.14
CA ALA A 90 -5.76 -21.86 -10.10
C ALA A 90 -4.30 -21.87 -10.59
N GLU A 91 -4.00 -22.37 -11.80
CA GLU A 91 -2.64 -22.33 -12.37
C GLU A 91 -2.15 -20.89 -12.65
N ARG A 92 -3.07 -19.96 -12.90
CA ARG A 92 -2.75 -18.52 -13.02
C ARG A 92 -2.43 -17.86 -11.69
N HIS A 93 -2.77 -18.48 -10.56
CA HIS A 93 -2.70 -17.83 -9.25
C HIS A 93 -1.32 -17.88 -8.57
N ASP A 94 -0.46 -18.85 -8.89
CA ASP A 94 0.72 -19.17 -8.06
C ASP A 94 2.00 -18.35 -8.32
N ALA A 95 2.11 -17.58 -9.41
CA ALA A 95 3.35 -16.82 -9.68
C ALA A 95 3.15 -15.38 -10.16
N TRP A 96 1.91 -14.97 -10.46
CA TRP A 96 1.67 -13.77 -11.28
C TRP A 96 0.49 -12.90 -10.83
N THR A 97 -0.18 -13.25 -9.73
CA THR A 97 -1.43 -12.63 -9.28
C THR A 97 -1.31 -11.13 -9.02
N PHE A 98 -0.22 -10.66 -8.37
CA PHE A 98 -0.10 -9.23 -8.08
C PHE A 98 0.06 -8.38 -9.36
N TRP A 99 0.87 -8.84 -10.31
CA TRP A 99 1.10 -8.13 -11.57
C TRP A 99 -0.09 -8.25 -12.52
N GLN A 100 -0.74 -9.40 -12.61
CA GLN A 100 -1.87 -9.59 -13.52
C GLN A 100 -3.14 -8.88 -13.06
N ILE A 101 -3.38 -8.78 -11.75
CA ILE A 101 -4.46 -7.95 -11.18
C ILE A 101 -4.18 -6.46 -11.48
N LEU A 102 -2.91 -6.05 -11.41
CA LEU A 102 -2.45 -4.70 -11.72
C LEU A 102 -2.41 -4.37 -13.22
N ASP A 103 -2.27 -5.37 -14.10
CA ASP A 103 -2.17 -5.21 -15.54
C ASP A 103 -3.55 -5.34 -16.22
N ALA A 104 -4.41 -6.24 -15.72
CA ALA A 104 -5.81 -6.38 -16.19
C ALA A 104 -6.70 -5.22 -15.73
N THR A 105 -6.38 -4.63 -14.59
CA THR A 105 -7.06 -3.43 -14.10
C THR A 105 -6.16 -2.28 -14.52
N HIS A 106 -6.61 -1.29 -15.30
CA HIS A 106 -5.82 -0.12 -15.73
C HIS A 106 -5.31 0.78 -14.56
N SER A 107 -5.20 0.22 -13.37
CA SER A 107 -4.77 0.77 -12.09
C SER A 107 -3.30 1.16 -12.07
N ILE A 108 -2.39 0.48 -12.79
CA ILE A 108 -0.99 0.95 -12.91
C ILE A 108 -0.95 2.34 -13.56
N ILE A 109 -1.67 2.51 -14.67
CA ILE A 109 -1.77 3.79 -15.36
C ILE A 109 -2.39 4.83 -14.43
N PHE A 110 -3.44 4.45 -13.69
CA PHE A 110 -4.07 5.34 -12.73
C PHE A 110 -3.11 5.79 -11.62
N ILE A 111 -2.34 4.88 -11.02
CA ILE A 111 -1.34 5.16 -9.98
C ILE A 111 -0.21 6.04 -10.54
N LEU A 112 0.29 5.73 -11.73
CA LEU A 112 1.35 6.51 -12.39
C LEU A 112 0.88 7.92 -12.74
N VAL A 113 -0.34 8.07 -13.27
CA VAL A 113 -0.93 9.38 -13.57
C VAL A 113 -1.14 10.17 -12.28
N LEU A 114 -1.63 9.54 -11.20
CA LEU A 114 -1.83 10.21 -9.92
C LEU A 114 -0.51 10.63 -9.27
N GLY A 115 0.51 9.77 -9.32
CA GLY A 115 1.87 10.08 -8.88
C GLY A 115 2.46 11.24 -9.68
N GLY A 116 2.30 11.21 -11.00
CA GLY A 116 2.72 12.29 -11.90
C GLY A 116 2.03 13.62 -11.59
N VAL A 117 0.71 13.61 -11.37
CA VAL A 117 -0.06 14.80 -10.96
C VAL A 117 0.38 15.30 -9.58
N GLY A 118 0.65 14.39 -8.64
CA GLY A 118 1.16 14.73 -7.31
C GLY A 118 2.51 15.44 -7.36
N ILE A 119 3.46 14.89 -8.12
CA ILE A 119 4.78 15.50 -8.36
C ILE A 119 4.63 16.84 -9.06
N PHE A 120 3.77 16.93 -10.08
CA PHE A 120 3.52 18.17 -10.81
C PHE A 120 2.93 19.26 -9.89
N CYS A 121 1.94 18.91 -9.06
CA CYS A 121 1.37 19.82 -8.07
C CYS A 121 2.40 20.23 -7.02
N PHE A 122 3.26 19.32 -6.57
CA PHE A 122 4.33 19.63 -5.62
C PHE A 122 5.36 20.57 -6.25
N MET A 123 5.81 20.32 -7.48
CA MET A 123 6.74 21.21 -8.18
C MET A 123 6.16 22.61 -8.41
N TYR A 124 4.92 22.70 -8.88
CA TYR A 124 4.27 24.00 -9.10
C TYR A 124 3.96 24.73 -7.79
N GLY A 125 3.47 24.00 -6.78
CA GLY A 125 3.20 24.52 -5.44
C GLY A 125 4.47 25.03 -4.78
N PHE A 126 5.54 24.24 -4.81
CA PHE A 126 6.84 24.58 -4.26
C PHE A 126 7.48 25.77 -4.98
N ARG A 127 7.43 25.81 -6.32
CA ARG A 127 7.94 26.96 -7.09
C ARG A 127 7.20 28.25 -6.72
N ARG A 128 5.89 28.20 -6.55
CA ARG A 128 5.05 29.36 -6.19
C ARG A 128 5.26 29.78 -4.73
N TRP A 129 5.47 28.82 -3.83
CA TRP A 129 5.84 29.06 -2.44
C TRP A 129 7.23 29.71 -2.33
N TYR A 130 8.23 29.17 -3.03
CA TYR A 130 9.59 29.69 -3.06
C TYR A 130 9.63 31.15 -3.54
N GLN A 131 8.89 31.47 -4.61
CA GLN A 131 8.82 32.83 -5.14
C GLN A 131 8.15 33.83 -4.18
N ARG A 132 7.11 33.42 -3.43
CA ARG A 132 6.36 34.34 -2.56
C ARG A 132 6.93 34.46 -1.16
N VAL A 133 7.39 33.34 -0.59
CA VAL A 133 7.76 33.28 0.83
C VAL A 133 9.26 33.40 0.97
N GLN A 134 10.01 32.55 0.27
CA GLN A 134 11.46 32.46 0.45
C GLN A 134 12.19 33.67 -0.16
N ARG A 135 11.78 34.11 -1.36
CA ARG A 135 12.36 35.31 -2.00
C ARG A 135 12.15 36.59 -1.19
N VAL A 136 11.01 36.73 -0.52
CA VAL A 136 10.72 37.87 0.36
C VAL A 136 11.54 37.79 1.64
N SER A 137 11.66 36.58 2.23
CA SER A 137 12.51 36.34 3.39
C SER A 137 13.98 36.69 3.10
N ASP A 138 14.52 36.24 1.97
CA ASP A 138 15.90 36.51 1.57
C ASP A 138 16.15 38.00 1.34
N ALA A 139 15.19 38.71 0.72
CA ALA A 139 15.29 40.15 0.53
C ALA A 139 15.28 40.94 1.86
N ILE A 140 14.49 40.51 2.85
CA ILE A 140 14.47 41.10 4.19
C ILE A 140 15.78 40.82 4.94
N LEU A 141 16.37 39.64 4.75
CA LEU A 141 17.60 39.25 5.42
C LEU A 141 18.81 40.03 4.87
N LEU A 142 18.85 40.22 3.55
CA LEU A 142 19.82 41.09 2.88
C LEU A 142 19.70 42.55 3.33
N SER A 143 18.47 43.08 3.44
CA SER A 143 18.28 44.48 3.88
C SER A 143 18.72 44.68 5.33
N LYS A 144 18.51 43.68 6.21
CA LYS A 144 19.02 43.71 7.58
C LYS A 144 20.54 43.72 7.65
N GLN A 145 21.22 42.93 6.82
CA GLN A 145 22.69 42.92 6.76
C GLN A 145 23.23 44.28 6.31
N ILE A 146 22.67 44.85 5.24
CA ILE A 146 23.07 46.18 4.73
C ILE A 146 22.84 47.26 5.79
N PHE A 147 21.71 47.21 6.50
CA PHE A 147 21.43 48.15 7.58
C PHE A 147 22.43 48.03 8.74
N GLN A 148 22.82 46.81 9.12
CA GLN A 148 23.84 46.58 10.14
C GLN A 148 25.22 47.07 9.71
N GLU A 149 25.59 46.92 8.44
CA GLU A 149 26.84 47.44 7.89
C GLU A 149 26.87 48.98 7.91
N MET A 150 25.80 49.62 7.44
CA MET A 150 25.69 51.09 7.49
C MET A 150 25.70 51.61 8.93
N THR A 151 25.05 50.90 9.86
CA THR A 151 25.06 51.27 11.28
C THR A 151 26.47 51.16 11.87
N ASN A 152 27.20 50.10 11.54
CA ASN A 152 28.60 49.94 11.96
C ASN A 152 29.51 51.02 11.36
N GLN A 153 29.32 51.37 10.10
CA GLN A 153 30.08 52.46 9.48
C GLN A 153 29.81 53.79 10.16
N LYS A 154 28.55 54.10 10.47
CA LYS A 154 28.18 55.32 11.19
C LYS A 154 28.80 55.36 12.60
N LEU A 155 28.74 54.25 13.33
CA LEU A 155 29.38 54.11 14.65
C LEU A 155 30.90 54.30 14.58
N LYS A 156 31.57 53.79 13.52
CA LYS A 156 33.00 54.02 13.32
C LYS A 156 33.31 55.49 13.08
N CYS A 157 32.55 56.17 12.23
CA CYS A 157 32.70 57.60 12.00
C CYS A 157 32.46 58.43 13.26
N GLU A 158 31.47 58.08 14.08
CA GLU A 158 31.23 58.73 15.37
C GLU A 158 32.37 58.46 16.37
N LEU A 159 32.94 57.25 16.38
CA LEU A 159 34.11 56.90 17.19
C LEU A 159 35.39 57.64 16.77
N GLU A 160 35.60 57.82 15.48
CA GLU A 160 36.72 58.60 14.94
C GLU A 160 36.54 60.11 15.15
N ALA A 161 35.30 60.58 15.23
CA ALA A 161 34.96 61.97 15.52
C ALA A 161 34.95 62.29 17.03
N LEU A 162 35.04 61.29 17.91
CA LEU A 162 35.20 61.52 19.35
C LEU A 162 36.61 62.05 19.63
N PRO A 163 36.75 63.17 20.36
CA PRO A 163 38.06 63.68 20.72
C PRO A 163 38.79 62.67 21.61
N THR A 164 40.05 62.40 21.26
CA THR A 164 40.97 61.53 21.99
C THR A 164 40.86 61.81 23.50
N PRO A 165 40.58 60.81 24.36
CA PRO A 165 40.65 61.03 25.79
C PRO A 165 42.08 61.49 26.13
N PRO A 166 42.24 62.46 27.06
CA PRO A 166 43.54 63.01 27.39
C PRO A 166 44.48 61.87 27.79
N GLN A 167 45.64 61.78 27.12
CA GLN A 167 46.68 60.83 27.49
C GLN A 167 47.05 61.04 28.96
N PRO A 168 47.13 59.96 29.77
CA PRO A 168 47.66 60.09 31.13
C PRO A 168 49.11 60.61 31.05
N PRO A 169 49.50 61.55 31.93
CA PRO A 169 50.81 62.18 31.84
C PRO A 169 51.91 61.14 31.92
N HIS A 170 52.81 61.16 30.93
CA HIS A 170 54.03 60.39 30.93
C HIS A 170 54.83 60.70 32.20
N THR A 171 54.90 59.73 33.10
CA THR A 171 55.78 59.77 34.28
C THR A 171 57.16 59.37 33.79
N THR A 172 58.01 60.36 33.52
CA THR A 172 59.46 60.16 33.42
C THR A 172 60.04 60.18 34.82
N LEU A 173 60.51 59.02 35.29
CA LEU A 173 61.52 58.87 36.34
C LEU A 173 62.42 57.68 35.99
#